data_AF-A0A7Y0S1X9-F1
#
_entry.id   AF-A0A7Y0S1X9-F1
#
_cell.length_a   1.000
_cell.length_b   1.000
_cell.length_c   1.000
_cell.angle_alpha   90.00
_cell.angle_beta   90.00
_cell.angle_gamma   90.00
#
_symmetry.space_group_name_H-M   'P 1'
#
loop_
_entity.id
_entity.type
_entity.pdbx_description
1 polymer ?
#
loop_
_entity_poly.entity_id
_entity_poly.type
_entity_poly.pdbx_seq_one_letter_code
_entity_poly.pdbx_strand_id
1 'polypeptide(L)'
;GQTVSIAETQNADGSYTYSATANGSAVFTLILNTDGSYSFELQGPIDHAANSDSLTLDFSVIATDFDGDTSQIVLPVTIVDDKPTIT
;
A
#
# COMPACT_ATOMS: atom_id res chain seq x y z
N GLY A 1 2.48 16.72 -9.48
CA GLY A 1 2.18 15.49 -8.74
C GLY A 1 1.60 15.85 -7.40
N GLN A 2 0.51 15.23 -7.00
CA GLN A 2 -0.09 15.44 -5.68
C GLN A 2 0.55 14.47 -4.68
N THR A 3 0.92 14.96 -3.50
CA THR A 3 1.49 14.10 -2.46
C THR A 3 0.41 13.18 -1.91
N VAL A 4 0.70 11.89 -1.86
CA VAL A 4 -0.15 10.89 -1.21
C VAL A 4 0.27 10.76 0.25
N SER A 5 -0.69 10.86 1.16
CA SER A 5 -0.50 10.61 2.59
C SER A 5 -1.01 9.21 2.92
N ILE A 6 -0.14 8.37 3.50
CA ILE A 6 -0.49 7.01 3.93
C ILE A 6 -0.68 7.02 5.46
N ALA A 7 -1.77 6.43 5.92
CA ALA A 7 -2.06 6.18 7.32
C ALA A 7 -2.20 4.68 7.58
N GLU A 8 -1.51 4.17 8.60
CA GLU A 8 -1.63 2.80 9.10
C GLU A 8 -2.59 2.78 10.29
N THR A 9 -3.50 1.81 10.31
CA THR A 9 -4.39 1.53 11.43
C THR A 9 -4.32 0.05 11.76
N GLN A 10 -3.98 -0.30 13.01
CA GLN A 10 -4.16 -1.64 13.53
C GLN A 10 -5.63 -1.87 13.88
N ASN A 11 -6.20 -2.96 13.39
CA ASN A 11 -7.59 -3.35 13.62
C ASN A 11 -7.71 -4.24 14.87
N ALA A 12 -8.92 -4.35 15.43
CA ALA A 12 -9.17 -5.12 16.64
C ALA A 12 -8.94 -6.65 16.47
N ASP A 13 -8.97 -7.14 15.24
CA ASP A 13 -8.67 -8.53 14.88
C ASP A 13 -7.17 -8.81 14.65
N GLY A 14 -6.32 -7.79 14.84
CA GLY A 14 -4.88 -7.86 14.64
C GLY A 14 -4.41 -7.61 13.20
N SER A 15 -5.33 -7.43 12.24
CA SER A 15 -4.98 -7.01 10.87
C SER A 15 -4.54 -5.54 10.83
N TYR A 16 -3.87 -5.14 9.75
CA TYR A 16 -3.46 -3.76 9.49
C TYR A 16 -4.15 -3.22 8.24
N THR A 17 -4.64 -1.98 8.32
CA THR A 17 -5.19 -1.24 7.17
C THR A 17 -4.29 -0.06 6.86
N TYR A 18 -3.80 0.01 5.63
CA TYR A 18 -3.07 1.16 5.09
C TYR A 18 -3.99 1.94 4.15
N SER A 19 -4.35 3.16 4.54
CA SER A 19 -5.20 4.05 3.75
C SER A 19 -4.41 5.20 3.19
N ALA A 20 -4.46 5.37 1.87
CA ALA A 20 -3.83 6.48 1.19
C ALA A 20 -4.84 7.52 0.75
N THR A 21 -4.52 8.79 0.99
CA THR A 21 -5.34 9.93 0.56
C THR A 21 -4.51 10.99 -0.16
N ALA A 22 -5.10 11.62 -1.16
CA ALA A 22 -4.58 12.81 -1.83
C ALA A 22 -5.70 13.86 -1.88
N ASN A 23 -5.44 15.06 -1.35
CA ASN A 23 -6.44 16.12 -1.19
C ASN A 23 -7.77 15.69 -0.54
N GLY A 24 -7.73 14.72 0.37
CA GLY A 24 -8.93 14.20 1.03
C GLY A 24 -9.74 13.19 0.20
N SER A 25 -9.29 12.82 -1.00
CA SER A 25 -9.82 11.69 -1.77
C SER A 25 -9.01 10.43 -1.50
N ALA A 26 -9.68 9.28 -1.41
CA ALA A 26 -9.03 7.98 -1.30
C ALA A 26 -8.25 7.65 -2.58
N VAL A 27 -7.04 7.12 -2.42
CA VAL A 27 -6.15 6.74 -3.52
C VAL A 27 -6.00 5.23 -3.57
N PHE A 28 -5.70 4.59 -2.43
CA PHE A 28 -5.70 3.13 -2.32
C PHE A 28 -5.95 2.67 -0.88
N THR A 29 -6.29 1.39 -0.75
CA THR A 29 -6.35 0.69 0.53
C THR A 29 -5.58 -0.62 0.42
N LEU A 30 -4.71 -0.89 1.38
CA LEU A 30 -4.11 -2.21 1.59
C LEU A 30 -4.61 -2.78 2.91
N ILE A 31 -5.08 -4.03 2.91
CA ILE A 31 -5.41 -4.78 4.11
C ILE A 31 -4.41 -5.91 4.23
N LEU A 32 -3.74 -6.01 5.37
CA LEU A 32 -2.83 -7.09 5.71
C LEU A 32 -3.42 -7.89 6.88
N ASN A 33 -3.76 -9.15 6.63
CA ASN A 33 -4.33 -10.04 7.62
C ASN A 33 -3.24 -10.66 8.51
N THR A 34 -3.66 -11.19 9.66
CA THR A 34 -2.76 -11.83 10.64
C THR A 34 -2.11 -13.12 10.14
N ASP A 35 -2.68 -13.75 9.11
CA ASP A 35 -2.11 -14.92 8.43
C ASP A 35 -1.09 -14.54 7.33
N GLY A 36 -0.83 -13.25 7.14
CA GLY A 36 0.08 -12.72 6.13
C GLY A 36 -0.55 -12.56 4.73
N SER A 37 -1.80 -12.95 4.54
CA SER A 37 -2.53 -12.64 3.31
C SER A 37 -2.82 -11.14 3.22
N TYR A 38 -2.82 -10.59 2.00
CA TYR A 38 -3.09 -9.18 1.79
C TYR A 38 -3.99 -8.92 0.58
N SER A 39 -4.70 -7.80 0.63
CA SER A 39 -5.44 -7.23 -0.50
C SER A 39 -4.99 -5.80 -0.76
N PHE A 40 -4.94 -5.40 -2.02
CA PHE A 40 -4.64 -4.03 -2.43
C PHE A 40 -5.72 -3.58 -3.42
N GLU A 41 -6.33 -2.43 -3.14
CA GLU A 41 -7.34 -1.81 -3.99
C GLU A 41 -6.90 -0.39 -4.35
N LEU A 42 -6.65 -0.14 -5.64
CA LEU A 42 -6.41 1.19 -6.19
C LEU A 42 -7.77 1.85 -6.46
N GLN A 43 -8.08 2.89 -5.69
CA GLN A 43 -9.36 3.61 -5.73
C GLN A 43 -9.30 4.92 -6.54
N GLY A 44 -8.11 5.46 -6.72
CA GLY A 44 -7.88 6.70 -7.45
C GLY A 44 -6.54 6.71 -8.18
N PRO A 45 -6.35 7.69 -9.08
CA PRO A 45 -5.09 7.82 -9.80
C PRO A 45 -3.95 8.16 -8.84
N ILE A 46 -2.76 7.69 -9.17
CA ILE A 46 -1.52 8.02 -8.50
C ILE A 46 -0.57 8.61 -9.53
N ASP A 47 0.16 9.67 -9.16
CA ASP A 47 1.09 10.31 -10.09
C ASP A 47 2.41 9.53 -10.11
N HIS A 48 2.83 9.13 -11.31
CA HIS A 48 4.17 8.57 -11.55
C HIS A 48 5.23 9.66 -11.70
N ALA A 49 6.49 9.31 -11.43
CA ALA A 49 7.61 10.19 -11.73
C ALA A 49 7.67 10.49 -13.24
N ALA A 50 8.12 11.69 -13.62
CA ALA A 50 8.24 12.05 -15.02
C ALA A 50 9.13 11.04 -15.78
N ASN A 51 8.61 10.49 -16.89
CA ASN A 51 9.24 9.42 -17.67
C ASN A 51 9.37 8.07 -16.96
N SER A 52 8.55 7.81 -15.93
CA SER A 52 8.40 6.49 -15.31
C SER A 52 6.99 5.96 -15.55
N ASP A 53 6.89 4.69 -15.92
CA ASP A 53 5.62 3.97 -16.01
C ASP A 53 5.36 3.15 -14.74
N SER A 54 6.21 3.23 -13.72
CA SER A 54 6.09 2.44 -12.49
C SER A 54 6.30 3.27 -11.23
N LEU A 55 5.51 2.99 -10.21
CA LEU A 55 5.64 3.53 -8.86
C LEU A 55 5.63 2.37 -7.86
N THR A 56 6.67 2.24 -7.05
CA THR A 56 6.71 1.26 -5.96
C THR A 56 6.38 1.93 -4.64
N LEU A 57 5.50 1.30 -3.88
CA LEU A 57 5.11 1.66 -2.52
C LEU A 57 5.57 0.56 -1.57
N ASP A 58 6.40 0.94 -0.60
CA ASP A 58 6.95 0.00 0.38
C ASP A 58 6.14 0.05 1.67
N PHE A 59 5.48 -1.06 2.01
CA PHE A 59 4.74 -1.20 3.26
C PHE A 59 5.59 -1.95 4.28
N SER A 60 5.88 -1.31 5.41
CA SER A 60 6.62 -1.94 6.51
C SER A 60 5.66 -2.81 7.31
N VAL A 61 5.92 -4.11 7.32
CA VAL A 61 5.16 -5.10 8.07
C VAL A 61 5.97 -5.58 9.26
N ILE A 62 5.36 -5.57 10.44
CA ILE A 62 5.96 -6.07 11.68
C ILE A 62 5.16 -7.28 12.14
N ALA A 63 5.83 -8.43 12.25
CA ALA A 63 5.27 -9.63 12.85
C ALA A 63 5.85 -9.79 14.26
N THR A 64 4.99 -10.14 15.22
CA THR A 64 5.38 -10.47 16.59
C THR A 64 4.98 -11.91 16.87
N ASP A 65 5.89 -12.75 17.35
CA ASP A 65 5.55 -14.12 17.74
C ASP A 65 5.02 -14.20 19.19
N PHE A 66 4.87 -15.40 19.72
CA PHE A 66 4.21 -15.61 21.01
C PHE A 66 5.01 -15.08 22.22
N ASP A 67 6.34 -15.05 22.16
CA ASP A 67 7.16 -14.61 23.29
C ASP A 67 7.58 -13.12 23.21
N GLY A 68 7.16 -12.45 22.14
CA GLY A 68 7.31 -11.00 21.96
C GLY A 68 8.46 -10.63 21.03
N ASP A 69 9.13 -11.61 20.43
CA ASP A 69 10.13 -11.35 19.41
C ASP A 69 9.46 -10.76 18.16
N THR A 70 10.08 -9.72 17.60
CA THR A 70 9.59 -9.00 16.43
C THR A 70 10.48 -9.22 15.22
N SER A 71 9.87 -9.40 14.06
CA SER A 71 10.53 -9.44 12.77
C SER A 71 9.87 -8.44 11.83
N GLN A 72 10.70 -7.67 11.11
CA GLN A 72 10.23 -6.69 10.15
C GLN A 72 10.50 -7.17 8.72
N ILE A 73 9.51 -7.03 7.85
CA ILE A 73 9.63 -7.25 6.42
C ILE A 73 9.03 -6.07 5.65
N VAL A 74 9.56 -5.79 4.46
CA VAL A 74 8.98 -4.81 3.55
C VAL A 74 8.18 -5.56 2.49
N LEU A 75 6.90 -5.18 2.33
CA LEU A 75 6.05 -5.62 1.23
C LEU A 75 6.06 -4.54 0.13
N PRO A 76 6.81 -4.73 -0.96
CA PRO A 76 6.80 -3.80 -2.08
C PRO A 76 5.56 -4.03 -2.95
N VAL A 77 4.81 -2.96 -3.24
CA VAL A 77 3.70 -2.96 -4.20
C VAL A 77 4.06 -2.03 -5.35
N THR A 78 4.21 -2.57 -6.55
CA THR A 78 4.49 -1.79 -7.76
C THR A 78 3.22 -1.57 -8.57
N ILE A 79 2.84 -0.30 -8.72
CA ILE A 79 1.78 0.17 -9.60
C ILE A 79 2.41 0.50 -10.95
N VAL A 80 1.97 -0.18 -12.01
CA VAL A 80 2.43 0.06 -13.38
C VAL A 80 1.32 0.81 -14.13
N ASP A 81 1.66 1.94 -14.72
CA ASP A 81 0.79 2.69 -15.63
C ASP A 81 0.66 1.92 -16.94
N ASP A 82 -0.56 1.86 -17.48
CA ASP A 82 -0.76 1.29 -18.81
C ASP A 82 -0.52 2.35 -19.88
N LYS A 83 0.17 1.96 -20.95
CA LYS A 83 0.24 2.80 -22.14
C LYS A 83 -1.01 2.54 -22.97
N PRO A 84 -1.74 3.56 -23.42
CA PRO A 84 -2.83 3.34 -24.35
C PRO A 84 -2.29 2.70 -25.63
N THR A 85 -2.71 1.47 -25.92
CA THR A 85 -2.48 0.83 -27.21
C THR A 85 -3.48 1.37 -28.23
N ILE A 86 -3.02 2.22 -29.16
CA ILE A 86 -3.80 2.49 -30.38
C ILE A 86 -3.61 1.30 -31.31
N THR A 87 -4.71 0.59 -31.60
CA THR A 87 -4.76 -0.47 -32.62
C THR A 87 -5.56 0.02 -33.82
#